data_AF-A0A3G2L7X2-F1
#
_entry.id   AF-A0A3G2L7X2-F1
#
_cell.length_a   1.000
_cell.length_b   1.000
_cell.length_c   1.000
_cell.angle_alpha   90.00
_cell.angle_beta   90.00
_cell.angle_gamma   90.00
#
_symmetry.space_group_name_H-M   'P 1'
#
loop_
_entity.id
_entity.type
_entity.pdbx_description
1 polymer ?
#
loop_
_entity_poly.entity_id
_entity_poly.type
_entity_poly.pdbx_seq_one_letter_code
_entity_poly.pdbx_strand_id
1 'polypeptide(L)'
;MDLILENLQQSEGSFCEKLNQDGDFDQRLFAELILHIDGLNSRDLTETERLRTSSKLWELAYRIQSSLGYNYNQNDIFKIVNMDGEKLVEIGQVLEYICKSFSEGKQFDMDFIHEMTK
;
A
#
# COMPACT_ATOMS: atom_id res chain seq x y z
N MET A 1 16.82 -3.99 0.77
CA MET A 1 15.75 -5.01 0.68
C MET A 1 14.62 -4.38 -0.13
N ASP A 2 13.96 -5.14 -1.01
CA ASP A 2 12.89 -4.62 -1.88
C ASP A 2 11.58 -4.76 -1.11
N LEU A 3 11.18 -3.70 -0.39
CA LEU A 3 10.02 -3.71 0.51
C LEU A 3 8.72 -4.06 -0.21
N ILE A 4 8.62 -3.79 -1.51
CA ILE A 4 7.46 -4.19 -2.32
C ILE A 4 7.43 -5.71 -2.45
N LEU A 5 8.57 -6.34 -2.77
CA LEU A 5 8.65 -7.81 -2.88
C LEU A 5 8.41 -8.50 -1.53
N GLU A 6 8.95 -7.97 -0.44
CA GLU A 6 8.72 -8.51 0.91
C GLU A 6 7.23 -8.54 1.27
N ASN A 7 6.51 -7.46 0.98
CA ASN A 7 5.07 -7.38 1.21
C ASN A 7 4.27 -8.28 0.26
N LEU A 8 4.67 -8.39 -1.01
CA LEU A 8 4.07 -9.35 -1.94
C LEU A 8 4.27 -10.80 -1.50
N GLN A 9 5.36 -11.11 -0.81
CA GLN A 9 5.63 -12.44 -0.28
C GLN A 9 5.08 -12.65 1.14
N GLN A 10 4.53 -11.60 1.77
CA GLN A 10 4.11 -11.61 3.18
C GLN A 10 5.22 -12.15 4.09
N SER A 11 6.43 -11.64 3.90
CA SER A 11 7.57 -12.01 4.75
C SER A 11 7.31 -11.62 6.21
N GLU A 12 7.95 -12.34 7.15
CA GLU A 12 7.82 -12.08 8.58
C GLU A 12 8.17 -10.62 8.92
N GLY A 13 7.27 -9.95 9.64
CA GLY A 13 7.32 -8.54 9.99
C GLY A 13 6.82 -7.57 8.93
N SER A 14 6.43 -8.02 7.74
CA SER A 14 5.93 -7.14 6.67
C SER A 14 4.55 -6.55 6.97
N PHE A 15 4.24 -5.39 6.37
CA PHE A 15 2.92 -4.78 6.52
C PHE A 15 1.81 -5.72 6.07
N CYS A 16 1.95 -6.37 4.91
CA CYS A 16 0.94 -7.28 4.39
C CYS A 16 0.78 -8.56 5.21
N GLU A 17 1.82 -9.06 5.89
CA GLU A 17 1.67 -10.17 6.84
C GLU A 17 0.76 -9.75 8.00
N LYS A 18 1.11 -8.67 8.71
CA LYS A 18 0.32 -8.18 9.86
C LYS A 18 -1.10 -7.80 9.47
N LEU A 19 -1.26 -7.14 8.33
CA LEU A 19 -2.56 -6.78 7.81
C LEU A 19 -3.41 -8.04 7.59
N ASN A 20 -2.89 -9.02 6.85
CA ASN A 20 -3.69 -10.15 6.36
C ASN A 20 -3.85 -11.29 7.37
N GLN A 21 -2.88 -11.48 8.27
CA GLN A 21 -2.91 -12.57 9.24
C GLN A 21 -3.45 -12.12 10.59
N ASP A 22 -3.03 -10.94 11.05
CA ASP A 22 -3.35 -10.46 12.40
C ASP A 22 -4.54 -9.49 12.42
N GLY A 23 -4.99 -9.01 11.25
CA GLY A 23 -6.01 -7.96 11.15
C GLY A 23 -5.56 -6.62 11.74
N ASP A 24 -4.24 -6.42 11.83
CA ASP A 24 -3.62 -5.25 12.42
C ASP A 24 -3.09 -4.32 11.32
N PHE A 25 -3.69 -3.15 11.19
CA PHE A 25 -3.16 -2.09 10.33
C PHE A 25 -2.00 -1.38 11.05
N ASP A 26 -0.77 -1.86 10.86
CA ASP A 26 0.42 -1.20 11.42
C ASP A 26 0.77 0.05 10.62
N GLN A 27 0.33 1.22 11.09
CA GLN A 27 0.55 2.52 10.44
C GLN A 27 2.04 2.80 10.17
N ARG A 28 2.95 2.32 11.03
CA ARG A 28 4.39 2.58 10.86
C ARG A 28 4.94 1.82 9.67
N LEU A 29 4.57 0.55 9.53
CA LEU A 29 4.98 -0.28 8.39
C LEU A 29 4.34 0.22 7.09
N PHE A 30 3.10 0.70 7.15
CA PHE A 30 2.47 1.34 5.99
C PHE A 30 3.22 2.60 5.58
N ALA A 31 3.54 3.50 6.52
CA ALA A 31 4.31 4.71 6.24
C ALA A 31 5.71 4.40 5.67
N GLU A 32 6.39 3.39 6.21
CA GLU A 32 7.69 2.93 5.70
C GLU A 32 7.58 2.45 4.24
N LEU A 33 6.54 1.67 3.94
CA LEU A 33 6.25 1.23 2.57
C LEU A 33 6.03 2.43 1.64
N ILE A 34 5.22 3.42 2.05
CA ILE A 34 4.97 4.61 1.22
C ILE A 34 6.25 5.41 0.96
N LEU A 35 7.06 5.65 2.01
CA LEU A 35 8.34 6.35 1.87
C LEU A 35 9.32 5.60 0.96
N HIS A 36 9.30 4.26 1.01
CA HIS A 36 10.09 3.45 0.09
C HIS A 36 9.64 3.65 -1.37
N ILE A 37 8.33 3.66 -1.63
CA ILE A 37 7.78 3.86 -2.97
C ILE A 37 8.10 5.28 -3.50
N ASP A 38 8.01 6.30 -2.66
CA ASP A 38 8.42 7.67 -3.01
C ASP A 38 9.92 7.75 -3.36
N GLY A 39 10.76 7.11 -2.55
CA GLY A 39 12.18 6.98 -2.81
C GLY A 39 12.52 6.20 -4.08
N LEU A 40 11.64 5.32 -4.57
CA LEU A 40 11.74 4.69 -5.89
C LEU A 40 11.26 5.64 -6.99
N ASN A 41 10.16 6.35 -6.77
CA ASN A 41 9.54 7.24 -7.76
C ASN A 41 10.48 8.40 -8.15
N SER A 42 11.25 8.89 -7.17
CA SER A 42 12.24 9.96 -7.33
C SER A 42 13.52 9.53 -8.03
N ARG A 43 13.69 8.24 -8.37
CA ARG A 43 14.85 7.75 -9.12
C ARG A 43 14.64 7.89 -10.62
N ASP A 44 15.75 8.09 -11.33
CA ASP A 44 15.81 7.90 -12.78
C ASP A 44 15.75 6.41 -13.11
N LEU A 45 14.54 5.90 -13.23
CA LEU A 45 14.26 4.55 -13.72
C LEU A 45 14.11 4.59 -15.24
N THR A 46 14.65 3.57 -15.91
CA THR A 46 14.31 3.33 -17.32
C THR A 46 12.82 3.01 -17.47
N GLU A 47 12.27 3.18 -18.66
CA GLU A 47 10.86 2.85 -18.95
C GLU A 47 10.53 1.40 -18.58
N THR A 48 11.44 0.45 -18.85
CA THR A 48 11.25 -0.97 -18.53
C THR A 48 11.26 -1.21 -17.02
N GLU A 49 12.14 -0.55 -16.27
CA GLU A 49 12.17 -0.66 -14.81
C GLU A 49 10.93 -0.04 -14.17
N ARG A 50 10.50 1.12 -14.66
CA ARG A 50 9.29 1.79 -14.20
C ARG A 50 8.07 0.91 -14.47
N LEU A 51 7.94 0.34 -15.67
CA LEU A 51 6.84 -0.58 -16.00
C LEU A 51 6.81 -1.81 -15.08
N ARG A 52 7.95 -2.46 -14.87
CA ARG A 52 8.05 -3.64 -13.97
C ARG A 52 7.69 -3.28 -12.53
N THR A 53 8.16 -2.12 -12.07
CA THR A 53 7.89 -1.65 -10.70
C THR A 53 6.42 -1.27 -10.54
N SER A 54 5.84 -0.56 -11.53
CA SER A 54 4.41 -0.27 -11.59
C SER A 54 3.57 -1.54 -11.51
N SER A 55 3.89 -2.59 -12.26
CA SER A 55 3.14 -3.85 -12.18
C SER A 55 3.13 -4.45 -10.77
N LYS A 56 4.29 -4.44 -10.09
CA LYS A 56 4.37 -4.91 -8.70
C LYS A 56 3.59 -4.01 -7.72
N LEU A 57 3.64 -2.69 -7.91
CA LEU A 57 2.90 -1.74 -7.09
C LEU A 57 1.38 -1.92 -7.23
N TRP A 58 0.90 -2.09 -8.45
CA TRP A 58 -0.51 -2.39 -8.71
C TRP A 58 -0.96 -3.71 -8.09
N GLU A 59 -0.13 -4.75 -8.17
CA GLU A 59 -0.40 -6.02 -7.49
C GLU A 59 -0.46 -5.86 -5.97
N LEU A 60 0.50 -5.13 -5.39
CA LEU A 60 0.55 -4.85 -3.96
C LEU A 60 -0.67 -4.05 -3.50
N ALA A 61 -1.02 -2.97 -4.20
CA ALA A 61 -2.19 -2.16 -3.91
C ALA A 61 -3.48 -2.99 -3.99
N TYR A 62 -3.62 -3.85 -5.00
CA TYR A 62 -4.77 -4.75 -5.12
C TYR A 62 -4.89 -5.69 -3.92
N ARG A 63 -3.78 -6.29 -3.47
CA ARG A 63 -3.77 -7.18 -2.29
C ARG A 63 -4.18 -6.43 -1.03
N ILE A 64 -3.63 -5.23 -0.80
CA ILE A 64 -3.99 -4.41 0.36
C ILE A 64 -5.47 -4.05 0.29
N GLN A 65 -5.95 -3.47 -0.82
CA GLN A 65 -7.35 -3.09 -1.00
C GLN A 65 -8.31 -4.28 -0.85
N SER A 66 -7.95 -5.47 -1.32
CA SER A 66 -8.76 -6.68 -1.13
C SER A 66 -8.91 -7.02 0.35
N SER A 67 -7.82 -6.94 1.12
CA SER A 67 -7.87 -7.14 2.58
C SER A 67 -8.71 -6.08 3.28
N LEU A 68 -8.61 -4.81 2.85
CA LEU A 68 -9.49 -3.76 3.37
C LEU A 68 -10.96 -4.04 3.03
N GLY A 69 -11.23 -4.55 1.83
CA GLY A 69 -12.57 -4.91 1.36
C GLY A 69 -13.21 -6.05 2.15
N TYR A 70 -12.44 -7.07 2.55
CA TYR A 70 -12.93 -8.17 3.39
C TYR A 70 -13.47 -7.67 4.75
N ASN A 71 -12.93 -6.56 5.28
CA ASN A 71 -13.43 -5.94 6.51
C ASN A 71 -14.92 -5.54 6.45
N TYR A 72 -15.49 -5.36 5.25
CA TYR A 72 -16.89 -4.99 5.04
C TYR A 72 -17.80 -6.17 4.73
N ASN A 73 -17.26 -7.39 4.59
CA ASN A 73 -18.05 -8.59 4.37
C ASN A 73 -18.53 -9.15 5.73
N GLN A 74 -19.84 -9.04 6.00
CA GLN A 74 -20.44 -9.52 7.26
C GLN A 74 -20.30 -11.03 7.49
N ASN A 75 -19.94 -11.80 6.45
CA ASN A 75 -19.72 -13.24 6.53
C ASN A 75 -18.25 -13.63 6.75
N ASP A 76 -17.32 -12.67 6.71
CA ASP A 76 -15.90 -12.93 6.92
C ASP A 76 -15.53 -12.88 8.40
N ILE A 77 -14.67 -13.82 8.80
CA ILE A 77 -14.08 -13.86 10.15
C ILE A 77 -12.94 -12.83 10.27
N PHE A 78 -12.38 -12.43 9.12
CA PHE A 78 -11.30 -11.45 9.04
C PHE A 78 -11.85 -10.04 9.19
N LYS A 79 -11.35 -9.32 10.21
CA LYS A 79 -11.71 -7.94 10.49
C LYS A 79 -10.47 -7.15 10.84
N ILE A 80 -10.33 -5.96 10.28
CA ILE A 80 -9.33 -5.00 10.73
C ILE A 80 -9.88 -4.33 11.99
N VAL A 81 -9.24 -4.57 13.12
CA VAL A 81 -9.81 -4.24 14.45
C VAL A 81 -9.32 -2.92 15.02
N ASN A 82 -8.22 -2.40 14.50
CA ASN A 82 -7.49 -1.26 15.05
C ASN A 82 -7.67 0.04 14.25
N MET A 83 -8.53 0.05 13.23
CA MET A 83 -8.78 1.20 12.36
C MET A 83 -10.24 1.31 11.95
N ASP A 84 -10.73 2.55 11.84
CA ASP A 84 -12.10 2.82 11.39
C ASP A 84 -12.29 2.57 9.89
N GLY A 85 -13.52 2.20 9.51
CA GLY A 85 -13.88 1.95 8.13
C GLY A 85 -13.70 3.16 7.21
N GLU A 86 -14.05 4.38 7.63
CA GLU A 86 -13.85 5.55 6.75
C GLU A 86 -12.36 5.71 6.42
N LYS A 87 -11.50 5.47 7.41
CA LYS A 87 -10.05 5.56 7.24
C LYS A 87 -9.49 4.51 6.28
N LEU A 88 -10.05 3.30 6.28
CA LEU A 88 -9.65 2.26 5.33
C LEU A 88 -10.00 2.63 3.88
N VAL A 89 -11.12 3.32 3.66
CA VAL A 89 -11.50 3.84 2.34
C VAL A 89 -10.50 4.91 1.88
N GLU A 90 -10.12 5.83 2.76
CA GLU A 90 -9.10 6.85 2.49
C GLU A 90 -7.76 6.23 2.09
N ILE A 91 -7.31 5.20 2.81
CA ILE A 91 -6.09 4.45 2.48
C ILE A 91 -6.19 3.80 1.09
N GLY A 92 -7.36 3.25 0.74
CA GLY A 92 -7.62 2.71 -0.58
C GLY A 92 -7.40 3.74 -1.69
N GLN A 93 -7.86 4.98 -1.48
CA GLN A 93 -7.70 6.10 -2.43
C GLN A 93 -6.24 6.54 -2.53
N VAL A 94 -5.51 6.56 -1.42
CA VAL A 94 -4.06 6.87 -1.40
C VAL A 94 -3.28 5.85 -2.23
N LEU A 95 -3.58 4.55 -2.10
CA LEU A 95 -2.93 3.50 -2.89
C LEU A 95 -3.21 3.65 -4.39
N GLU A 96 -4.44 3.96 -4.77
CA GLU A 96 -4.79 4.23 -6.17
C GLU A 96 -4.02 5.44 -6.72
N TYR A 97 -3.96 6.52 -5.96
CA TYR A 97 -3.21 7.73 -6.32
C TYR A 97 -1.72 7.44 -6.54
N ILE A 98 -1.08 6.70 -5.61
CA ILE A 98 0.34 6.34 -5.69
C ILE A 98 0.61 5.50 -6.93
N CYS A 99 -0.19 4.46 -7.16
CA CYS A 99 -0.03 3.56 -8.30
C CYS A 99 -0.19 4.30 -9.64
N LYS A 100 -1.17 5.18 -9.74
CA LYS A 100 -1.38 6.01 -10.94
C LYS A 100 -0.23 6.98 -11.17
N SER A 101 0.12 7.77 -10.15
CA SER A 101 1.18 8.77 -10.24
C SER A 101 2.54 8.16 -10.57
N PHE A 102 2.87 6.99 -9.99
CA PHE A 102 4.12 6.29 -10.27
C PHE A 102 4.20 5.83 -11.73
N SER A 103 3.12 5.22 -12.23
CA SER A 103 3.02 4.79 -13.64
C SER A 103 3.10 5.95 -14.63
N GLU A 104 2.55 7.11 -14.26
CA GLU A 104 2.58 8.32 -15.08
C GLU A 104 3.90 9.12 -14.94
N GLY A 105 4.84 8.66 -14.10
CA GLY A 105 6.11 9.36 -13.86
C GLY A 105 5.93 10.72 -13.16
N LYS A 106 4.84 10.90 -12.41
CA LYS A 106 4.53 12.13 -11.68
C LYS A 106 5.11 12.06 -10.27
N GLN A 107 5.57 13.20 -9.76
CA GLN A 107 5.91 13.34 -8.34
C GLN A 107 4.66 13.16 -7.49
N PHE A 108 4.85 12.58 -6.30
CA PHE A 108 3.78 12.44 -5.33
C PHE A 108 3.56 13.74 -4.58
N ASP A 109 2.30 14.05 -4.34
CA ASP A 109 1.88 15.05 -3.38
C ASP A 109 1.90 14.40 -1.98
N MET A 110 3.04 14.57 -1.30
CA MET A 110 3.24 13.98 0.03
C MET A 110 2.41 14.66 1.10
N ASP A 111 1.97 15.90 0.89
CA ASP A 111 1.05 16.59 1.81
C ASP A 111 -0.34 15.93 1.74
N PHE A 112 -0.84 15.67 0.53
CA PHE A 112 -2.07 14.90 0.31
C PHE A 112 -1.99 13.50 0.95
N ILE A 113 -0.92 12.76 0.68
CA ILE A 113 -0.73 11.41 1.25
C ILE A 113 -0.70 11.47 2.78
N HIS A 114 -0.02 12.45 3.37
CA HIS A 114 0.09 12.57 4.82
C HIS A 114 -1.24 12.93 5.47
N GLU A 115 -2.01 13.85 4.88
CA GLU A 115 -3.34 14.22 5.37
C GLU A 115 -4.28 13.01 5.43
N MET A 116 -4.26 12.19 4.38
CA MET A 116 -5.11 11.00 4.25
C MET A 116 -4.65 9.82 5.10
N THR A 117 -3.45 9.85 5.68
CA THR A 117 -2.87 8.73 6.45
C THR A 117 -2.64 9.02 7.93
N LYS A 118 -2.98 10.22 8.42
CA LYS A 118 -3.07 10.57 9.85
C LYS A 118 -4.19 9.82 10.57
#